data_AF-A0A2P4XJ55-F1
#
_entry.id   AF-A0A2P4XJ55-F1
#
_cell.length_a   1.000
_cell.length_b   1.000
_cell.length_c   1.000
_cell.angle_alpha   90.00
_cell.angle_beta   90.00
_cell.angle_gamma   90.00
#
_symmetry.space_group_name_H-M   'P 1'
#
loop_
_entity.id
_entity.type
_entity.pdbx_description
1 polymer ?
#
loop_
_entity_poly.entity_id
_entity_poly.type
_entity_poly.pdbx_seq_one_letter_code
_entity_poly.pdbx_strand_id
1 'polypeptide(L)'
;MADASPVTNRKQVAILDFGSQYSHLIARRVRELHVFCELYSCLVSADELRQHQLTGIILSGGPQSVFDEGAPHVHPEVWKLIEEQKLPVLGICYGLQELAFTNNGKVAPSQHREYGKAIVTRKNGVDCGGLFEGLPDEFQMWMSHGDKLHQNPD
;
A
#
# COMPACT_ATOMS: atom_id res chain seq x y z
N MET A 1 14.24 13.49 27.68
CA MET A 1 12.78 13.47 27.90
C MET A 1 12.16 13.51 26.52
N ALA A 2 11.56 12.42 26.07
CA ALA A 2 10.97 12.33 24.73
C ALA A 2 9.75 13.24 24.67
N ASP A 3 9.77 14.17 23.72
CA ASP A 3 8.68 15.06 23.40
C ASP A 3 7.59 14.22 22.72
N ALA A 4 6.55 13.87 23.48
CA ALA A 4 5.39 13.19 22.93
C ALA A 4 4.56 14.24 22.19
N SER A 5 4.71 14.28 20.87
CA SER A 5 3.86 15.09 19.98
C SER A 5 2.39 14.91 20.36
N PRO A 6 1.60 15.98 20.45
CA PRO A 6 0.22 15.90 20.90
C PRO A 6 -0.58 14.99 19.96
N VAL A 7 -1.32 14.04 20.54
CA VAL A 7 -2.29 13.18 19.84
C VAL A 7 -3.19 14.07 18.99
N THR A 8 -2.97 14.08 17.69
CA THR A 8 -3.75 14.89 16.77
C THR A 8 -5.09 14.18 16.53
N ASN A 9 -6.18 14.78 17.00
CA ASN A 9 -7.56 14.25 16.82
C ASN A 9 -8.08 14.42 15.38
N ARG A 10 -7.20 14.28 14.38
CA ARG A 10 -7.49 14.48 12.97
C ARG A 10 -7.49 13.14 12.27
N LYS A 11 -8.59 12.84 11.57
CA LYS A 11 -8.71 11.70 10.68
C LYS A 11 -7.62 11.75 9.61
N GLN A 12 -6.93 10.62 9.42
CA GLN A 12 -5.82 10.56 8.48
C GLN A 12 -5.65 9.23 7.76
N VAL A 13 -5.06 9.31 6.56
CA VAL A 13 -4.53 8.14 5.84
C VAL A 13 -3.06 7.97 6.19
N ALA A 14 -2.68 6.78 6.67
CA ALA A 14 -1.27 6.43 6.87
C ALA A 14 -0.69 5.85 5.57
N ILE A 15 0.41 6.40 5.08
CA ILE A 15 1.12 5.89 3.91
C ILE A 15 2.39 5.20 4.41
N LEU A 16 2.47 3.88 4.28
CA LEU A 16 3.64 3.09 4.68
C LEU A 16 4.64 3.02 3.54
N ASP A 17 5.82 3.59 3.77
CA ASP A 17 6.89 3.71 2.80
C ASP A 17 7.85 2.50 2.83
N PHE A 18 7.91 1.76 1.72
CA PHE A 18 8.86 0.65 1.52
C PHE A 18 10.12 1.12 0.77
N GLY A 19 10.37 2.44 0.71
CA GLY A 19 11.46 3.05 -0.05
C GLY A 19 11.07 3.43 -1.46
N SER A 20 9.79 3.74 -1.71
CA SER A 20 9.32 4.11 -3.04
C SER A 20 9.88 5.47 -3.47
N GLN A 21 10.31 5.57 -4.72
CA GLN A 21 10.54 6.87 -5.35
C GLN A 21 9.25 7.71 -5.50
N TYR A 22 8.07 7.08 -5.34
CA TYR A 22 6.76 7.71 -5.55
C TYR A 22 5.97 7.98 -4.25
N SER A 23 6.49 7.66 -3.06
CA SER A 23 5.76 7.84 -1.79
C SER A 23 5.30 9.27 -1.56
N HIS A 24 6.14 10.26 -1.88
CA HIS A 24 5.76 11.67 -1.84
C HIS A 24 4.71 12.07 -2.88
N LEU A 25 4.70 11.42 -4.06
CA LEU A 25 3.68 11.65 -5.08
C LEU A 25 2.33 11.10 -4.62
N ILE A 26 2.30 9.92 -3.99
CA ILE A 26 1.09 9.36 -3.36
C ILE A 26 0.56 10.34 -2.32
N ALA A 27 1.41 10.79 -1.39
CA ALA A 27 1.02 11.76 -0.35
C ALA A 27 0.48 13.07 -0.96
N ARG A 28 1.12 13.57 -2.03
CA ARG A 28 0.63 14.74 -2.76
C ARG A 28 -0.77 14.49 -3.36
N ARG A 29 -1.01 13.36 -4.02
CA ARG A 29 -2.33 13.04 -4.60
C ARG A 29 -3.42 12.92 -3.54
N VAL A 30 -3.13 12.30 -2.41
CA VAL A 30 -4.09 12.24 -1.28
C VAL A 30 -4.44 13.65 -0.77
N ARG A 31 -3.43 14.54 -0.66
CA ARG A 31 -3.65 15.93 -0.24
C ARG A 31 -4.39 16.77 -1.27
N GLU A 32 -4.19 16.53 -2.57
CA GLU A 32 -4.96 17.16 -3.66
C GLU A 32 -6.45 16.77 -3.60
N LEU A 33 -6.79 15.63 -2.99
CA LEU A 33 -8.16 15.22 -2.68
C LEU A 33 -8.68 15.80 -1.35
N HIS A 34 -7.96 16.74 -0.75
CA HIS A 34 -8.29 17.38 0.54
C HIS A 34 -8.35 16.40 1.72
N VAL A 35 -7.71 15.24 1.61
CA VAL A 35 -7.58 14.25 2.68
C VAL A 35 -6.23 14.43 3.37
N PHE A 36 -6.22 14.41 4.71
CA PHE A 36 -4.98 14.49 5.47
C PHE A 36 -4.26 13.15 5.46
N CYS A 37 -2.93 13.18 5.30
CA CYS A 37 -2.10 12.00 5.29
C CYS A 37 -0.69 12.28 5.81
N GLU A 38 -0.13 11.25 6.43
CA GLU A 38 1.24 11.20 6.90
C GLU A 38 1.98 10.03 6.26
N LEU A 39 3.30 10.22 6.10
CA LEU A 39 4.21 9.20 5.59
C LEU A 39 4.92 8.56 6.79
N TYR A 40 4.85 7.24 6.86
CA TYR A 40 5.50 6.44 7.88
C TYR A 40 6.47 5.47 7.22
N SER A 41 7.49 5.03 7.96
CA SER A 41 8.24 3.84 7.55
C SER A 41 7.30 2.63 7.52
N CYS A 42 7.52 1.69 6.60
CA CYS A 42 6.87 0.37 6.67
C CYS A 42 7.17 -0.40 7.98
N LEU A 43 8.25 -0.04 8.68
CA LEU A 43 8.65 -0.59 9.99
C LEU A 43 8.01 0.16 11.17
N VAL A 44 7.03 1.04 10.93
CA VAL A 44 6.33 1.76 12.00
C VAL A 44 5.67 0.78 12.97
N SER A 45 5.72 1.11 14.26
CA SER A 45 5.07 0.31 15.29
C SER A 45 3.55 0.51 15.29
N ALA A 46 2.80 -0.51 15.71
CA ALA A 46 1.37 -0.37 15.92
C ALA A 46 1.04 0.67 17.00
N ASP A 47 1.89 0.83 18.01
CA ASP A 47 1.70 1.81 19.08
C ASP A 47 1.77 3.25 18.58
N GLU A 48 2.70 3.54 17.66
CA GLU A 48 2.80 4.84 17.01
C GLU A 48 1.54 5.13 16.17
N LEU A 49 1.10 4.16 15.36
CA LEU A 49 -0.13 4.30 14.57
C LEU A 49 -1.39 4.47 15.44
N ARG A 50 -1.46 3.80 16.60
CA ARG A 50 -2.56 3.93 17.57
C ARG A 50 -2.71 5.34 18.15
N GLN A 51 -1.67 6.17 18.08
CA GLN A 51 -1.73 7.57 18.53
C GLN A 51 -2.56 8.46 17.61
N HIS A 52 -3.01 7.95 16.47
CA HIS A 52 -3.73 8.73 15.47
C HIS A 52 -5.07 8.11 15.08
N GLN A 53 -5.99 8.95 14.61
CA GLN A 53 -7.28 8.49 14.09
C GLN A 53 -7.14 8.08 12.62
N LEU A 54 -6.78 6.82 12.38
CA LEU A 54 -6.64 6.29 11.02
C LEU A 54 -7.99 6.09 10.34
N THR A 55 -8.06 6.42 9.06
CA THR A 55 -9.23 6.16 8.19
C THR A 55 -8.92 5.23 7.02
N GLY A 56 -7.64 4.89 6.83
CA GLY A 56 -7.19 3.98 5.79
C GLY A 56 -5.66 3.92 5.73
N ILE A 57 -5.15 2.90 5.07
CA ILE A 57 -3.71 2.67 4.89
C ILE A 57 -3.39 2.53 3.41
N ILE A 58 -2.30 3.17 2.98
CA ILE A 58 -1.72 2.96 1.65
C ILE A 58 -0.34 2.34 1.84
N LEU A 59 -0.12 1.18 1.25
CA LEU A 59 1.18 0.52 1.19
C LEU A 59 1.84 0.92 -0.13
N SER A 60 2.93 1.67 -0.04
CA SER A 60 3.65 2.16 -1.22
C SER A 60 4.42 1.05 -1.95
N GLY A 61 5.03 1.41 -3.08
CA GLY A 61 5.98 0.53 -3.76
C GLY A 61 7.36 0.52 -3.07
N GLY A 62 8.25 -0.32 -3.57
CA GLY A 62 9.62 -0.42 -3.08
C GLY A 62 10.52 -0.97 -4.18
N PRO A 63 11.85 -0.75 -4.09
CA PRO A 63 12.81 -1.23 -5.08
C PRO A 63 13.19 -2.71 -4.90
N GLN A 64 12.84 -3.32 -3.76
CA GLN A 64 13.22 -4.68 -3.38
C GLN A 64 12.17 -5.71 -3.82
N SER A 65 12.55 -6.99 -3.81
CA SER A 65 11.58 -8.09 -3.88
C SER A 65 11.05 -8.40 -2.49
N VAL A 66 9.76 -8.72 -2.36
CA VAL A 66 9.16 -9.15 -1.08
C VAL A 66 9.74 -10.49 -0.57
N PHE A 67 10.50 -11.20 -1.41
CA PHE A 67 11.14 -12.48 -1.07
C PHE A 67 12.61 -12.39 -0.71
N ASP A 68 13.22 -11.22 -0.86
CA ASP A 68 14.64 -11.06 -0.59
C ASP A 68 14.90 -11.26 0.91
N GLU A 69 16.04 -11.85 1.26
CA GLU A 69 16.44 -11.98 2.66
C GLU A 69 16.65 -10.58 3.26
N GLY A 70 15.84 -10.24 4.27
CA GLY A 70 15.84 -8.91 4.89
C GLY A 70 14.95 -7.87 4.20
N ALA A 71 14.06 -8.29 3.31
CA ALA A 71 13.04 -7.40 2.73
C ALA A 71 12.17 -6.75 3.82
N PRO A 72 11.75 -5.48 3.64
CA PRO A 72 10.92 -4.77 4.60
C PRO A 72 9.52 -5.36 4.61
N HIS A 73 9.06 -5.73 5.82
CA HIS A 73 7.71 -6.22 6.06
C HIS A 73 7.03 -5.39 7.13
N VAL A 74 5.72 -5.26 6.99
CA VAL A 74 4.89 -4.58 7.98
C VAL A 74 4.81 -5.44 9.24
N HIS A 75 4.96 -4.82 10.41
CA HIS A 75 4.89 -5.54 11.67
C HIS A 75 3.55 -6.27 11.85
N PRO A 76 3.53 -7.53 12.35
CA PRO A 76 2.29 -8.29 12.60
C PRO A 76 1.24 -7.55 13.43
N GLU A 77 1.67 -6.74 14.40
CA GLU A 77 0.77 -5.94 15.23
C GLU A 77 0.07 -4.81 14.46
N VAL A 78 0.66 -4.33 13.37
CA VAL A 78 0.02 -3.34 12.48
C VAL A 78 -1.11 -4.00 11.69
N TRP A 79 -0.94 -5.25 11.24
CA TRP A 79 -2.01 -6.02 10.61
C TRP A 79 -3.19 -6.26 11.57
N LYS A 80 -2.91 -6.65 12.82
CA LYS A 80 -3.95 -6.76 13.86
C LYS A 80 -4.68 -5.43 14.07
N LEU A 81 -3.96 -4.32 14.12
CA LEU A 81 -4.57 -2.98 14.23
C LEU A 81 -5.51 -2.67 13.06
N ILE A 82 -5.10 -2.98 11.83
CA ILE A 82 -5.90 -2.81 10.61
C ILE A 82 -7.21 -3.60 10.71
N GLU A 83 -7.13 -4.86 11.13
CA GLU A 83 -8.29 -5.74 11.29
C GLU A 83 -9.24 -5.26 12.41
N GLU A 84 -8.69 -4.93 13.58
CA GLU A 84 -9.43 -4.42 14.74
C GLU A 84 -10.23 -3.16 14.39
N GLN A 85 -9.62 -2.24 13.64
CA GLN A 85 -10.23 -0.97 13.24
C GLN A 85 -10.99 -1.05 11.91
N LYS A 86 -10.96 -2.20 11.21
CA LYS A 86 -11.56 -2.41 9.88
C LYS A 86 -11.11 -1.35 8.88
N LEU A 87 -9.82 -1.03 8.89
CA LEU A 87 -9.25 -0.01 8.01
C LEU A 87 -9.15 -0.55 6.57
N PRO A 88 -9.58 0.23 5.56
CA PRO A 88 -9.32 -0.14 4.17
C PRO A 88 -7.82 -0.02 3.88
N VAL A 89 -7.27 -0.98 3.13
CA VAL A 89 -5.85 -1.01 2.74
C VAL A 89 -5.73 -1.01 1.21
N LEU A 90 -4.91 -0.12 0.68
CA LEU A 90 -4.54 -0.07 -0.74
C LEU A 90 -3.06 -0.41 -0.90
N GLY A 91 -2.77 -1.51 -1.59
CA GLY A 91 -1.39 -1.89 -1.94
C GLY A 91 -0.99 -1.43 -3.34
N ILE A 92 0.16 -0.77 -3.45
CA ILE A 92 0.72 -0.29 -4.73
C ILE A 92 2.07 -0.97 -4.96
N CYS A 93 2.22 -1.70 -6.07
CA CYS A 93 3.47 -2.40 -6.42
C CYS A 93 3.94 -3.33 -5.27
N TYR A 94 5.05 -3.02 -4.59
CA TYR A 94 5.52 -3.77 -3.42
C TYR A 94 4.43 -3.92 -2.35
N GLY A 95 3.67 -2.86 -2.05
CA GLY A 95 2.58 -2.93 -1.09
C GLY A 95 1.48 -3.94 -1.46
N LEU A 96 1.26 -4.19 -2.76
CA LEU A 96 0.36 -5.25 -3.21
C LEU A 96 0.98 -6.65 -3.01
N GLN A 97 2.29 -6.78 -3.21
CA GLN A 97 3.02 -8.02 -2.97
C GLN A 97 3.07 -8.37 -1.49
N GLU A 98 3.28 -7.37 -0.64
CA GLU A 98 3.21 -7.50 0.82
C GLU A 98 1.83 -8.00 1.26
N LEU A 99 0.74 -7.40 0.76
CA LEU A 99 -0.62 -7.88 1.07
C LEU A 99 -0.81 -9.35 0.73
N ALA A 100 -0.36 -9.76 -0.45
CA ALA A 100 -0.50 -11.14 -0.86
C ALA A 100 0.45 -12.07 -0.07
N PHE A 101 1.66 -11.65 0.25
CA PHE A 101 2.58 -12.40 1.10
C PHE A 101 1.99 -12.64 2.49
N THR A 102 1.41 -11.62 3.11
CA THR A 102 0.79 -11.70 4.45
C THR A 102 -0.49 -12.56 4.45
N ASN A 103 -1.29 -12.52 3.40
CA ASN A 103 -2.55 -13.29 3.31
C ASN A 103 -2.38 -14.73 2.76
N ASN A 104 -1.24 -15.39 3.02
CA ASN A 104 -0.92 -16.72 2.49
C ASN A 104 -0.96 -16.84 0.95
N GLY A 105 -1.00 -15.72 0.24
CA GLY A 105 -0.99 -15.65 -1.22
C GLY A 105 0.39 -16.06 -1.73
N LYS A 106 0.41 -17.08 -2.59
CA LYS A 106 1.62 -17.50 -3.31
C LYS A 106 2.01 -16.44 -4.33
N VAL A 107 2.66 -15.38 -3.87
CA VAL A 107 3.41 -14.51 -4.78
C VAL A 107 4.64 -15.34 -5.23
N ALA A 108 5.03 -15.25 -6.49
CA ALA A 108 6.23 -15.90 -7.00
C ALA A 108 7.08 -14.83 -7.68
N PRO A 109 8.41 -14.85 -7.52
CA PRO A 109 9.29 -13.89 -8.18
C PRO A 109 9.14 -14.01 -9.70
N SER A 110 9.09 -12.86 -10.40
CA SER A 110 8.97 -12.83 -11.86
C SER A 110 10.29 -12.45 -12.50
N GLN A 111 10.63 -13.10 -13.63
CA GLN A 111 11.86 -12.79 -14.38
C GLN A 111 11.70 -11.62 -15.35
N HIS A 112 10.50 -11.03 -15.49
CA HIS A 112 10.24 -9.93 -16.42
C HIS A 112 9.94 -8.62 -15.69
N ARG A 113 10.81 -7.63 -15.93
CA ARG A 113 10.65 -6.28 -15.40
C ARG A 113 9.84 -5.45 -16.39
N GLU A 114 8.66 -4.99 -15.98
CA GLU A 114 7.84 -4.08 -16.78
C GLU A 114 8.05 -2.65 -16.28
N TYR A 115 8.77 -1.85 -17.07
CA TYR A 115 8.95 -0.42 -16.84
C TYR A 115 8.35 0.36 -17.98
N GLY A 116 7.43 1.27 -17.67
CA GLY A 116 6.88 2.23 -18.61
C GLY A 116 5.37 2.17 -18.76
N LYS A 117 4.88 2.74 -19.85
CA LYS A 117 3.44 2.82 -20.14
C LYS A 117 2.93 1.45 -20.55
N ALA A 118 1.91 0.97 -19.84
CA ALA A 118 1.14 -0.19 -20.24
C ALA A 118 -0.32 0.22 -20.37
N ILE A 119 -1.00 -0.38 -21.34
CA ILE A 119 -2.45 -0.33 -21.42
C ILE A 119 -2.97 -1.54 -20.68
N VAL A 120 -3.87 -1.31 -19.72
CA VAL A 120 -4.51 -2.36 -18.95
C VAL A 120 -6.01 -2.38 -19.22
N THR A 121 -6.57 -3.58 -19.18
CA THR A 121 -8.00 -3.80 -19.32
C THR A 121 -8.56 -4.30 -17.99
N ARG A 122 -9.62 -3.66 -17.51
CA ARG A 122 -10.36 -4.08 -16.32
C ARG A 122 -10.98 -5.45 -16.56
N LYS A 123 -10.81 -6.37 -15.60
CA LYS A 123 -11.45 -7.67 -15.65
C LYS A 123 -12.92 -7.53 -15.25
N ASN A 124 -13.82 -7.97 -16.12
CA ASN A 124 -15.26 -7.98 -15.84
C ASN A 124 -15.64 -9.02 -14.78
N GLY A 125 -16.69 -8.74 -14.02
CA GLY A 125 -17.26 -9.67 -13.02
C GLY A 125 -16.46 -9.78 -11.71
N VAL A 126 -15.54 -8.85 -11.45
CA VAL A 126 -14.82 -8.74 -10.17
C VAL A 126 -15.39 -7.54 -9.41
N ASP A 127 -15.85 -7.76 -8.19
CA ASP A 127 -16.21 -6.66 -7.29
C ASP A 127 -14.92 -6.03 -6.74
N CYS A 128 -14.72 -4.75 -7.04
CA CYS A 128 -13.55 -3.98 -6.59
C CYS A 128 -13.93 -2.90 -5.57
N GLY A 129 -15.12 -2.97 -4.96
CA GLY A 129 -15.55 -2.04 -3.91
C GLY A 129 -15.53 -0.57 -4.33
N GLY A 130 -15.76 -0.29 -5.62
CA GLY A 130 -15.73 1.07 -6.19
C GLY A 130 -14.34 1.62 -6.56
N LEU A 131 -13.25 0.88 -6.35
CA LEU A 131 -11.87 1.37 -6.61
C LEU A 131 -11.66 1.88 -8.05
N PHE A 132 -12.32 1.25 -9.02
CA PHE A 132 -12.23 1.58 -10.44
C PHE A 132 -13.50 2.26 -10.98
N GLU A 133 -14.36 2.77 -10.09
CA GLU A 133 -15.56 3.49 -10.50
C GLU A 133 -15.20 4.78 -11.25
N GLY A 134 -15.90 5.05 -12.36
CA GLY A 134 -15.64 6.22 -13.20
C GLY A 134 -14.43 6.11 -14.14
N LEU A 135 -13.66 5.02 -14.10
CA LEU A 135 -12.60 4.73 -15.06
C LEU A 135 -13.14 3.97 -16.29
N PRO A 136 -12.57 4.19 -17.49
CA PRO A 136 -12.90 3.38 -18.67
C PRO A 136 -12.41 1.94 -18.48
N ASP A 137 -12.95 1.00 -19.27
CA ASP A 137 -12.55 -0.41 -19.22
C ASP A 137 -11.09 -0.62 -19.62
N GLU A 138 -10.56 0.25 -20.46
CA GLU A 138 -9.15 0.26 -20.88
C GLU A 138 -8.53 1.61 -20.53
N PHE A 139 -7.43 1.58 -19.78
CA PHE A 139 -6.72 2.79 -19.39
C PHE A 139 -5.21 2.58 -19.32
N GLN A 140 -4.48 3.68 -19.48
CA GLN A 140 -3.04 3.68 -19.39
C GLN A 140 -2.58 3.75 -17.94
N MET A 141 -1.69 2.84 -17.55
CA MET A 141 -0.99 2.88 -16.28
C MET A 141 0.52 2.99 -16.49
N TRP A 142 1.21 3.46 -15.47
CA TRP A 142 2.66 3.45 -15.42
C TRP A 142 3.12 2.25 -14.59
N MET A 143 3.69 1.24 -15.25
CA MET A 143 4.24 0.07 -14.60
C MET A 143 5.67 0.35 -14.13
N SER A 144 5.96 -0.05 -12.90
CA SER A 144 7.27 0.12 -12.27
C SER A 144 7.51 -1.03 -11.27
N HIS A 145 7.30 -2.27 -11.70
CA HIS A 145 7.51 -3.44 -10.85
C HIS A 145 8.51 -4.42 -11.47
N GLY A 146 9.40 -4.96 -10.62
CA GLY A 146 10.28 -6.07 -10.97
C GLY A 146 9.60 -7.43 -10.85
N ASP A 147 8.65 -7.56 -9.91
CA ASP A 147 7.94 -8.80 -9.59
C ASP A 147 6.44 -8.69 -9.87
N LYS A 148 5.83 -9.80 -10.26
CA LYS A 148 4.41 -9.89 -10.63
C LYS A 148 3.68 -10.89 -9.72
N LEU A 149 2.45 -10.55 -9.34
CA LEU A 149 1.58 -11.47 -8.61
C LEU A 149 1.19 -12.65 -9.52
N HIS A 150 1.54 -13.88 -9.12
CA HIS A 150 1.22 -15.09 -9.89
C HIS A 150 -0.13 -15.70 -9.49
N GLN A 151 -0.58 -15.48 -8.26
CA GLN A 151 -1.85 -15.97 -7.75
C GLN A 151 -2.47 -14.91 -6.83
N ASN A 152 -3.77 -14.65 -6.98
CA ASN A 152 -4.48 -13.84 -6.01
C ASN A 152 -4.43 -14.53 -4.64
N PRO A 153 -4.27 -13.79 -3.53
CA PRO A 153 -4.52 -14.35 -2.21
C PRO A 153 -5.97 -14.85 -2.11
N ASP A 154 -6.19 -15.87 -1.27
CA ASP A 154 -7.51 -16.46 -1.00
C ASP A 154 -8.43 -15.49 -0.23
#